data_AF-A0A2N2G6V1-F1
#
_entry.id   AF-A0A2N2G6V1-F1
#
_cell.length_a   1.000
_cell.length_b   1.000
_cell.length_c   1.000
_cell.angle_alpha   90.00
_cell.angle_beta   90.00
_cell.angle_gamma   90.00
#
_symmetry.space_group_name_H-M   'P 1'
#
loop_
_entity.id
_entity.type
_entity.pdbx_description
1 polymer ?
#
loop_
_entity_poly.entity_id
_entity_poly.type
_entity_poly.pdbx_seq_one_letter_code
_entity_poly.pdbx_strand_id
1 'polypeptide(L)'
;MSGERAASERVLAELTQQEGVREVVMDGHGSRVVVTFNKGVLDTARISAFFLRQGVQAVLLNEVGHHQRLHTMKKEAEATGGQ
;
A
#
# COMPACT_ATOMS: atom_id res chain seq x y z
N MET A 1 -11.74 -20.51 -2.70
CA MET A 1 -10.57 -19.81 -2.14
C MET A 1 -9.52 -19.39 -3.18
N SER A 2 -9.25 -20.11 -4.28
CA SER A 2 -8.23 -19.66 -5.26
C SER A 2 -8.68 -18.52 -6.19
N GLY A 3 -9.98 -18.43 -6.51
CA GLY A 3 -10.50 -17.45 -7.48
C GLY A 3 -10.44 -15.99 -7.01
N GLU A 4 -10.78 -15.72 -5.74
CA GLU A 4 -10.70 -14.37 -5.16
C GLU A 4 -9.26 -13.87 -5.08
N ARG A 5 -8.33 -14.72 -4.67
CA ARG A 5 -6.91 -14.36 -4.60
C ARG A 5 -6.35 -13.98 -5.98
N ALA A 6 -6.67 -14.78 -7.01
CA ALA A 6 -6.28 -14.47 -8.39
C ALA A 6 -6.93 -13.18 -8.91
N ALA A 7 -8.16 -12.86 -8.48
CA ALA A 7 -8.81 -11.59 -8.81
C ALA A 7 -8.10 -10.41 -8.14
N SER A 8 -7.79 -10.51 -6.85
CA SER A 8 -7.01 -9.50 -6.12
C SER A 8 -5.64 -9.28 -6.76
N GLU A 9 -4.91 -10.35 -7.09
CA GLU A 9 -3.59 -10.26 -7.74
C GLU A 9 -3.65 -9.51 -9.09
N ARG A 10 -4.71 -9.69 -9.89
CA ARG A 10 -4.92 -8.92 -11.12
C ARG A 10 -5.14 -7.43 -10.85
N VAL A 11 -6.00 -7.10 -9.90
CA VAL A 11 -6.25 -5.70 -9.50
C VAL A 11 -4.96 -5.04 -9.01
N LEU A 12 -4.14 -5.74 -8.23
CA LEU A 12 -2.87 -5.22 -7.74
C LEU A 12 -1.81 -5.07 -8.85
N ALA A 13 -1.82 -5.96 -9.85
CA ALA A 13 -0.94 -5.82 -11.02
C ALA A 13 -1.29 -4.56 -11.84
N GLU A 14 -2.58 -4.24 -11.99
CA GLU A 14 -3.02 -3.00 -12.64
C GLU A 14 -2.65 -1.75 -11.82
N LEU A 15 -2.78 -1.81 -10.50
CA LEU A 15 -2.36 -0.71 -9.61
C LEU A 15 -0.86 -0.43 -9.73
N THR A 16 -0.04 -1.47 -9.88
CA THR A 16 1.41 -1.34 -10.02
C THR A 16 1.81 -0.56 -11.29
N GLN A 17 0.96 -0.56 -12.31
CA GLN A 17 1.20 0.17 -13.57
C GLN A 17 0.75 1.64 -13.51
N GLN A 18 0.07 2.07 -12.45
CA GLN A 18 -0.35 3.47 -12.28
C GLN A 18 0.87 4.38 -12.13
N GLU A 19 0.84 5.51 -12.83
CA GLU A 19 1.90 6.51 -12.74
C GLU A 19 2.09 6.98 -11.29
N GLY A 20 3.33 6.98 -10.82
CA GLY A 20 3.68 7.36 -9.45
C GLY A 20 3.62 6.21 -8.44
N VAL A 21 3.07 5.04 -8.76
CA VAL A 21 3.21 3.84 -7.93
C VAL A 21 4.61 3.26 -8.07
N ARG A 22 5.24 2.91 -6.94
CA ARG A 22 6.57 2.30 -6.89
C ARG A 22 6.53 0.84 -6.46
N GLU A 23 5.61 0.52 -5.55
CA GLU A 23 5.52 -0.82 -4.96
C GLU A 23 4.09 -1.06 -4.45
N VAL A 24 3.63 -2.30 -4.62
CA VAL A 24 2.36 -2.79 -4.09
C VAL A 24 2.63 -4.14 -3.43
N VAL A 25 2.42 -4.23 -2.11
CA VAL A 25 2.65 -5.45 -1.34
C VAL A 25 1.34 -5.87 -0.68
N MET A 26 0.93 -7.11 -0.90
CA MET A 26 -0.21 -7.72 -0.23
C MET A 26 0.25 -8.50 0.99
N ASP A 27 -0.51 -8.45 2.08
CA ASP A 27 -0.23 -9.29 3.25
C ASP A 27 -0.47 -10.78 2.97
N GLY A 28 0.05 -11.65 3.83
CA GLY A 28 -0.06 -13.11 3.65
C GLY A 28 -1.52 -13.60 3.57
N HIS A 29 -2.43 -12.88 4.24
CA HIS A 29 -3.86 -13.19 4.29
C HIS A 29 -4.66 -12.64 3.09
N GLY A 30 -4.07 -11.79 2.25
CA GLY A 30 -4.75 -11.17 1.11
C GLY A 30 -5.79 -10.12 1.49
N SER A 31 -5.74 -9.62 2.72
CA SER A 31 -6.73 -8.71 3.31
C SER A 31 -6.26 -7.26 3.40
N ARG A 32 -4.93 -7.06 3.34
CA ARG A 32 -4.31 -5.72 3.39
C ARG A 32 -3.33 -5.56 2.25
N VAL A 33 -3.27 -4.34 1.75
CA VAL A 33 -2.30 -3.90 0.76
C VAL A 33 -1.57 -2.68 1.27
N VAL A 34 -0.25 -2.66 1.08
CA VAL A 34 0.60 -1.51 1.30
C VAL A 34 1.03 -0.99 -0.06
N VAL A 35 0.82 0.30 -0.29
CA VAL A 35 1.17 0.96 -1.55
C VAL A 35 2.23 2.02 -1.27
N THR A 36 3.42 1.87 -1.87
CA THR A 36 4.46 2.89 -1.88
C THR A 36 4.31 3.71 -3.16
N PHE A 37 4.13 5.02 -3.04
CA PHE A 37 3.91 5.90 -4.20
C PHE A 37 4.59 7.27 -4.03
N ASN A 38 4.74 7.99 -5.14
CA ASN A 38 5.20 9.37 -5.17
C ASN A 38 4.02 10.33 -4.95
N LYS A 39 4.01 10.99 -3.78
CA LYS A 39 2.95 11.92 -3.37
C LYS A 39 2.81 13.17 -4.26
N GLY A 40 3.83 13.49 -5.07
CA GLY A 40 3.77 14.59 -6.05
C GLY A 40 3.06 14.24 -7.36
N VAL A 41 2.77 12.95 -7.59
CA VAL A 41 2.17 12.43 -8.83
C VAL A 41 0.81 11.77 -8.56
N LEU A 42 0.72 11.08 -7.42
CA LEU A 42 -0.45 10.31 -7.00
C LEU A 42 -0.80 10.65 -5.54
N ASP A 43 -2.08 10.52 -5.19
CA ASP A 43 -2.58 10.71 -3.83
C ASP A 43 -3.48 9.53 -3.39
N THR A 44 -3.79 9.49 -2.10
CA THR A 44 -4.61 8.43 -1.50
C THR A 44 -6.05 8.42 -2.01
N ALA A 45 -6.58 9.57 -2.45
CA ALA A 45 -7.91 9.68 -3.04
C ALA A 45 -7.97 8.99 -4.42
N ARG A 46 -6.97 9.19 -5.28
CA ARG A 46 -6.85 8.53 -6.59
C ARG A 46 -6.66 7.03 -6.45
N ILE A 47 -5.87 6.58 -5.46
CA ILE A 47 -5.70 5.15 -5.15
C ILE A 47 -7.03 4.54 -4.66
N SER A 48 -7.76 5.23 -3.79
CA SER A 48 -9.07 4.78 -3.31
C SER A 48 -10.09 4.70 -4.46
N ALA A 49 -10.10 5.70 -5.34
CA ALA A 49 -10.94 5.71 -6.53
C ALA A 49 -10.58 4.59 -7.52
N PHE A 50 -9.30 4.19 -7.61
CA PHE A 50 -8.90 3.03 -8.40
C PHE A 50 -9.59 1.75 -7.90
N PHE A 51 -9.55 1.47 -6.60
CA PHE A 51 -10.20 0.27 -6.04
C PHE A 51 -11.71 0.29 -6.26
N LEU A 52 -12.36 1.44 -6.08
CA LEU A 52 -13.79 1.60 -6.33
C LEU A 52 -14.17 1.29 -7.79
N ARG A 53 -13.38 1.74 -8.77
CA ARG A 53 -13.60 1.44 -10.20
C ARG A 53 -13.45 -0.04 -10.52
N GLN A 54 -12.64 -0.77 -9.76
CA GLN A 54 -12.47 -2.22 -9.88
C GLN A 54 -13.56 -3.01 -9.15
N GLY A 55 -14.55 -2.33 -8.55
CA GLY A 55 -15.59 -2.96 -7.73
C GLY A 55 -15.07 -3.48 -6.38
N VAL A 56 -13.88 -3.04 -5.95
CA VAL A 56 -13.27 -3.42 -4.68
C VAL A 56 -13.49 -2.33 -3.65
N GLN A 57 -14.16 -2.66 -2.55
CA GLN A 57 -14.34 -1.72 -1.45
C GLN A 57 -13.10 -1.73 -0.55
N ALA A 58 -12.20 -0.77 -0.77
CA ALA A 58 -11.01 -0.58 0.05
C ALA A 58 -11.23 0.51 1.10
N VAL A 59 -10.69 0.30 2.31
CA VAL A 59 -10.66 1.29 3.39
C VAL A 59 -9.20 1.71 3.60
N LEU A 60 -8.95 3.02 3.59
CA LEU A 60 -7.63 3.57 3.94
C LEU A 60 -7.39 3.36 5.44
N LEU A 61 -6.53 2.42 5.80
CA LEU A 61 -6.20 2.13 7.20
C LEU A 61 -5.16 3.09 7.78
N ASN A 62 -4.19 3.52 6.96
CA ASN A 62 -3.12 4.40 7.39
C ASN A 62 -2.47 5.12 6.19
N GLU A 63 -1.90 6.30 6.43
CA GLU A 63 -1.07 7.05 5.49
C GLU A 63 0.18 7.55 6.23
N VAL A 64 1.37 7.12 5.77
CA VAL A 64 2.65 7.47 6.43
C VAL A 64 3.52 8.26 5.46
N GLY A 65 3.86 9.49 5.84
CA GLY A 65 4.77 10.33 5.07
C GLY A 65 6.22 9.84 5.15
N HIS A 66 7.05 10.19 4.16
CA HIS A 66 8.47 9.77 4.13
C HIS A 66 9.24 10.16 5.40
N HIS A 67 9.09 11.41 5.86
CA HIS A 67 9.73 11.87 7.10
C HIS A 67 9.26 11.11 8.34
N GLN A 68 7.96 10.81 8.43
CA GLN A 68 7.40 10.04 9.53
C GLN A 68 7.92 8.60 9.52
N ARG A 69 8.05 7.99 8.34
CA ARG A 69 8.64 6.66 8.17
C ARG A 69 10.10 6.65 8.64
N LEU A 70 10.92 7.61 8.19
CA LEU A 70 12.31 7.72 8.62
C LEU A 70 12.45 7.87 10.13
N HIS A 71 11.61 8.70 10.74
CA HIS A 71 11.62 8.90 12.19
C HIS A 71 11.20 7.64 12.95
N THR A 72 10.21 6.90 12.43
CA THR A 72 9.76 5.63 13.02
C THR A 72 10.86 4.57 12.95
N MET A 73 11.50 4.42 11.78
CA MET A 73 12.63 3.49 11.61
C MET A 73 13.81 3.82 12.53
N LYS A 74 14.11 5.10 12.75
CA LYS A 74 15.14 5.53 13.70
C LYS A 74 14.79 5.10 15.13
N LYS A 75 13.56 5.34 15.57
CA LYS A 75 13.08 4.93 16.90
C LYS A 75 13.10 3.41 17.09
N GLU A 76 12.69 2.66 16.08
CA GLU A 76 12.71 1.19 16.11
C GLU A 76 14.14 0.65 16.19
N ALA A 77 15.09 1.22 15.45
CA ALA A 77 16.50 0.86 15.52
C ALA A 77 17.10 1.14 16.91
N GLU A 78 16.80 2.31 17.50
CA GLU A 78 17.22 2.68 18.85
C GLU A 78 16.63 1.75 19.92
N ALA A 79 15.38 1.30 19.74
CA ALA A 79 14.72 0.37 20.65
C ALA A 79 15.29 -1.06 20.56
N THR A 80 15.84 -1.46 19.42
CA THR A 80 16.37 -2.82 19.20
C THR A 80 17.86 -2.93 19.53
N GLY A 81 18.62 -1.82 19.49
CA GLY A 81 20.06 -1.79 19.79
C GLY A 81 20.43 -1.56 21.26
N GLY A 82 19.44 -1.53 22.16
CA GLY A 82 19.61 -1.24 23.59
C GLY A 82 19.48 -2.44 24.53
N GLN A 83 19.60 -3.68 24.03
CA GLN A 83 19.63 -4.90 24.85
C GLN A 83 21.05 -5.44 24.99
#